data_AF-A0A2M7T0N3-F1
#
_entry.id   AF-A0A2M7T0N3-F1
#
_cell.length_a   1.000
_cell.length_b   1.000
_cell.length_c   1.000
_cell.angle_alpha   90.00
_cell.angle_beta   90.00
_cell.angle_gamma   90.00
#
_symmetry.space_group_name_H-M   'P 1'
#
loop_
_entity.id
_entity.type
_entity.pdbx_description
1 polymer ?
#
loop_
_entity_poly.entity_id
_entity_poly.type
_entity_poly.pdbx_seq_one_letter_code
_entity_poly.pdbx_strand_id
1 'polypeptide(L)'
;MRLTLFSKLSSPLSQRGAMFGMDARIALIVAAILAAAGGMTMMSRLERGQTEQAEVMLESLRQGVLKHYTTVGINQLAPSVEDLFRSGVLDNPSLQNDPWGKPWSYEIISSNVMLEGTPITVHFAIIASAGKDGVFSSPGLASDFDYAQWETRGDDVGIKLSTRDIEMARKEEFDARGSLIIDKLEAVESAAYVEAQNACEGDAPPSWCEDEESKNYTQFNYYPKSSMDTAEGVIYYATDILGKAPLTSGDPTDMAEFLSQLGLPPAYAQDPWGRVLMYQSNATARTDPPFSASICFSRFGEDCFAPAY
;
A
#
# COMPACT_ATOMS: atom_id res chain seq x y z
N MET A 1 -83.29 24.39 79.94
CA MET A 1 -82.94 24.31 78.50
C MET A 1 -81.55 23.67 78.40
N ARG A 2 -81.46 22.48 77.75
CA ARG A 2 -80.28 21.78 77.16
C ARG A 2 -78.97 21.62 78.00
N LEU A 3 -78.57 20.39 78.38
CA LEU A 3 -77.87 19.32 77.64
C LEU A 3 -76.32 19.50 77.56
N THR A 4 -75.59 18.58 78.23
CA THR A 4 -74.35 17.84 77.78
C THR A 4 -73.08 18.62 77.39
N LEU A 5 -71.83 18.14 77.41
CA LEU A 5 -71.18 16.81 77.53
C LEU A 5 -69.68 17.03 77.88
N PHE A 6 -69.03 15.95 78.34
CA PHE A 6 -67.58 15.68 78.48
C PHE A 6 -66.61 16.26 77.43
N SER A 7 -65.35 16.51 77.83
CA SER A 7 -64.20 15.78 77.26
C SER A 7 -62.87 16.00 78.00
N LYS A 8 -62.13 14.89 78.15
CA LYS A 8 -60.73 14.79 78.56
C LYS A 8 -59.82 15.58 77.60
N LEU A 9 -58.82 16.28 78.12
CA LEU A 9 -57.65 16.71 77.34
C LEU A 9 -56.38 16.18 78.02
N SER A 10 -55.96 15.01 77.54
CA SER A 10 -54.62 14.47 77.73
C SER A 10 -53.59 15.35 77.01
N SER A 11 -52.51 15.67 77.70
CA SER A 11 -51.33 16.37 77.19
C SER A 11 -50.64 15.59 76.04
N PRO A 12 -50.32 16.23 74.89
CA PRO A 12 -49.43 15.65 73.89
C PRO A 12 -48.01 16.18 74.12
N LEU A 13 -47.18 15.40 74.81
CA LEU A 13 -45.73 15.65 74.92
C LEU A 13 -44.99 14.37 74.52
N SER A 14 -45.13 13.98 73.24
CA SER A 14 -44.23 13.02 72.60
C SER A 14 -44.45 13.00 71.08
N GLN A 15 -43.90 13.98 70.35
CA GLN A 15 -43.79 13.88 68.89
C GLN A 15 -42.74 14.83 68.28
N ARG A 16 -41.52 14.87 68.85
CA ARG A 16 -40.38 15.56 68.20
C ARG A 16 -39.15 14.67 67.96
N GLY A 17 -39.24 13.38 68.24
CA GLY A 17 -38.13 12.42 68.06
C GLY A 17 -38.20 11.54 66.80
N ALA A 18 -39.27 11.60 66.00
CA ALA A 18 -39.49 10.66 64.88
C ALA A 18 -39.25 11.26 63.47
N MET A 19 -39.13 12.58 63.31
CA MET A 19 -39.02 13.22 61.98
C MET A 19 -37.60 13.28 61.40
N PHE A 20 -36.54 13.16 62.22
CA PHE A 20 -35.15 13.19 61.72
C PHE A 20 -34.70 11.89 61.01
N GLY A 21 -35.45 10.80 61.17
CA GLY A 21 -35.13 9.51 60.52
C GLY A 21 -35.78 9.33 59.14
N MET A 22 -36.91 10.00 58.87
CA MET A 22 -37.66 9.81 57.62
C MET A 22 -37.16 10.76 56.52
N ASP A 23 -36.91 12.02 56.83
CA ASP A 23 -36.31 12.99 55.89
C ASP A 23 -34.87 12.62 55.51
N ALA A 24 -34.08 12.08 56.45
CA ALA A 24 -32.73 11.62 56.17
C ALA A 24 -32.73 10.43 55.18
N ARG A 25 -33.72 9.53 55.25
CA ARG A 25 -33.84 8.39 54.32
C ARG A 25 -34.29 8.85 52.93
N ILE A 26 -35.24 9.78 52.86
CA ILE A 26 -35.70 10.35 51.58
C ILE A 26 -34.56 11.14 50.93
N ALA A 27 -33.81 11.94 51.70
CA ALA A 27 -32.64 12.65 51.19
C ALA A 27 -31.54 11.70 50.69
N LEU A 28 -31.30 10.57 51.37
CA LEU A 28 -30.34 9.55 50.93
C LEU A 28 -30.80 8.85 49.65
N ILE A 29 -32.10 8.56 49.52
CA ILE A 29 -32.68 7.98 48.30
C ILE A 29 -32.57 8.97 47.14
N VAL A 30 -32.90 10.24 47.34
CA VAL A 30 -32.82 11.28 46.31
C VAL A 30 -31.36 11.55 45.92
N ALA A 31 -30.43 11.58 46.88
CA ALA A 31 -29.00 11.71 46.60
C ALA A 31 -28.45 10.50 45.85
N ALA A 32 -28.90 9.28 46.16
CA ALA A 32 -28.52 8.07 45.43
C ALA A 32 -29.06 8.08 44.00
N ILE A 33 -30.32 8.52 43.79
CA ILE A 33 -30.91 8.65 42.45
C ILE A 33 -30.21 9.75 41.64
N LEU A 34 -29.88 10.89 42.26
CA LEU A 34 -29.15 11.99 41.60
C LEU A 34 -27.70 11.60 41.30
N ALA A 35 -27.02 10.88 42.21
CA ALA A 35 -25.69 10.35 41.97
C ALA A 35 -25.69 9.28 40.87
N ALA A 36 -26.71 8.41 40.82
CA ALA A 36 -26.89 7.47 39.74
C ALA A 36 -27.16 8.18 38.40
N ALA A 37 -28.04 9.18 38.37
CA ALA A 37 -28.35 9.95 37.16
C ALA A 37 -27.16 10.79 36.66
N GLY A 38 -26.42 11.43 37.57
CA GLY A 38 -25.19 12.17 37.27
C GLY A 38 -24.03 11.26 36.84
N GLY A 39 -23.91 10.10 37.47
CA GLY A 39 -22.95 9.06 37.09
C GLY A 39 -23.22 8.51 35.70
N MET A 40 -24.49 8.21 35.36
CA MET A 40 -24.87 7.73 34.03
C MET A 40 -24.59 8.75 32.92
N THR A 41 -24.79 10.04 33.18
CA THR A 41 -24.52 11.10 32.18
C THR A 41 -23.03 11.35 31.98
N MET A 42 -22.21 11.30 33.04
CA MET A 42 -20.75 11.36 32.90
C MET A 42 -20.18 10.12 32.21
N MET A 43 -20.68 8.93 32.56
CA MET A 43 -20.26 7.66 31.94
C MET A 43 -20.56 7.68 30.44
N SER A 44 -21.76 8.10 30.02
CA SER A 44 -22.14 8.19 28.62
C SER A 44 -21.28 9.19 27.82
N ARG A 45 -20.83 10.29 28.43
CA ARG A 45 -19.92 11.24 27.79
C ARG A 45 -18.50 10.69 27.64
N LEU A 46 -18.00 10.01 28.67
CA LEU A 46 -16.70 9.35 28.62
C LEU A 46 -16.69 8.22 27.58
N GLU A 47 -17.77 7.43 27.52
CA GLU A 47 -17.95 6.37 26.53
C GLU A 47 -17.94 6.91 25.11
N ARG A 48 -18.71 7.96 24.84
CA ARG A 48 -18.67 8.64 23.54
C ARG A 48 -17.28 9.15 23.21
N GLY A 49 -16.58 9.72 24.19
CA GLY A 49 -15.19 10.19 24.01
C GLY A 49 -14.22 9.05 23.69
N GLN A 50 -14.40 7.87 24.29
CA GLN A 50 -13.59 6.69 24.00
C GLN A 50 -13.89 6.14 22.60
N THR A 51 -15.15 6.10 22.16
CA THR A 51 -15.49 5.69 20.80
C THR A 51 -14.93 6.66 19.75
N GLU A 52 -15.11 7.98 19.95
CA GLU A 52 -14.54 9.01 19.07
C GLU A 52 -12.99 8.92 19.05
N GLN A 53 -12.35 8.66 20.19
CA GLN A 53 -10.92 8.42 20.26
C GLN A 53 -10.52 7.15 19.49
N ALA A 54 -11.27 6.05 19.62
CA ALA A 54 -11.01 4.80 18.92
C ALA A 54 -11.05 5.00 17.40
N GLU A 55 -12.03 5.74 16.88
CA GLU A 55 -12.14 6.05 15.45
C GLU A 55 -10.91 6.82 14.92
N VAL A 56 -10.43 7.82 15.66
CA VAL A 56 -9.22 8.58 15.29
C VAL A 56 -7.96 7.69 15.33
N MET A 57 -7.86 6.82 16.34
CA MET A 57 -6.76 5.88 16.46
C MET A 57 -6.78 4.84 15.34
N LEU A 58 -7.95 4.33 14.96
CA LEU A 58 -8.14 3.40 13.84
C LEU A 58 -7.71 4.00 12.52
N GLU A 59 -8.02 5.27 12.25
CA GLU A 59 -7.55 5.95 11.04
C GLU A 59 -6.02 6.13 11.05
N SER A 60 -5.42 6.43 12.21
CA SER A 60 -3.95 6.49 12.36
C SER A 60 -3.29 5.13 12.11
N LEU A 61 -3.88 4.05 12.64
CA LEU A 61 -3.42 2.68 12.41
C LEU A 61 -3.57 2.28 10.94
N ARG A 62 -4.70 2.62 10.30
CA ARG A 62 -4.90 2.40 8.86
C ARG A 62 -3.81 3.07 8.04
N GLN A 63 -3.52 4.33 8.30
CA GLN A 63 -2.44 5.05 7.62
C GLN A 63 -1.07 4.39 7.87
N GLY A 64 -0.82 3.93 9.09
CA GLY A 64 0.37 3.14 9.43
C GLY A 64 0.48 1.86 8.60
N VAL A 65 -0.59 1.07 8.50
CA VAL A 65 -0.64 -0.16 7.69
C VAL A 65 -0.35 0.13 6.21
N LEU A 66 -1.00 1.15 5.65
CA LEU A 66 -0.80 1.53 4.24
C LEU A 66 0.62 2.07 4.00
N LYS A 67 1.18 2.85 4.94
CA LYS A 67 2.55 3.33 4.87
C LYS A 67 3.56 2.18 4.96
N HIS A 68 3.34 1.20 5.83
CA HIS A 68 4.17 0.00 5.89
C HIS A 68 4.19 -0.73 4.54
N TYR A 69 3.02 -0.88 3.91
CA TYR A 69 2.87 -1.54 2.62
C TYR A 69 3.59 -0.83 1.46
N THR A 70 3.68 0.50 1.50
CA THR A 70 4.37 1.28 0.46
C THR A 70 5.87 1.43 0.68
N THR A 71 6.37 1.28 1.92
CA THR A 71 7.76 1.64 2.27
C THR A 71 8.62 0.50 2.81
N VAL A 72 8.03 -0.48 3.50
CA VAL A 72 8.78 -1.53 4.20
C VAL A 72 8.45 -2.90 3.63
N GLY A 73 7.18 -3.29 3.70
CA GLY A 73 6.74 -4.63 3.35
C GLY A 73 6.52 -4.87 1.86
N ILE A 74 6.82 -3.90 0.99
CA ILE A 74 6.56 -3.84 -0.47
C ILE A 74 6.00 -5.18 -0.98
N ASN A 75 4.67 -5.28 -1.03
CA ASN A 75 3.85 -6.47 -1.39
C ASN A 75 3.38 -7.36 -0.24
N GLN A 76 3.52 -6.90 1.01
CA GLN A 76 2.98 -7.55 2.20
C GLN A 76 2.53 -6.49 3.22
N LEU A 77 1.32 -6.66 3.75
CA LEU A 77 0.91 -5.93 4.95
C LEU A 77 1.74 -6.38 6.15
N ALA A 78 1.87 -5.52 7.16
CA ALA A 78 2.45 -5.94 8.44
C ALA A 78 1.64 -7.13 8.98
N PRO A 79 2.24 -8.16 9.60
CA PRO A 79 1.48 -9.31 10.11
C PRO A 79 0.61 -8.96 11.32
N SER A 80 0.97 -7.91 12.05
CA SER A 80 0.27 -7.46 13.25
C SER A 80 0.40 -5.95 13.43
N VAL A 81 -0.47 -5.37 14.27
CA VAL A 81 -0.34 -3.96 14.70
C VAL A 81 0.99 -3.73 15.42
N GLU A 82 1.47 -4.70 16.20
CA GLU A 82 2.77 -4.65 16.88
C GLU A 82 3.95 -4.51 15.91
N ASP A 83 3.89 -5.18 14.75
CA ASP A 83 4.95 -5.10 13.75
C ASP A 83 5.04 -3.73 13.07
N LEU A 84 3.96 -2.93 13.10
CA LEU A 84 4.00 -1.51 12.67
C LEU A 84 4.87 -0.66 13.59
N PHE A 85 4.92 -0.99 14.88
CA PHE A 85 5.80 -0.32 15.84
C PHE A 85 7.24 -0.81 15.72
N ARG A 86 7.43 -2.14 15.57
CA ARG A 86 8.77 -2.73 15.42
C ARG A 86 9.48 -2.26 14.15
N SER A 87 8.73 -2.08 13.06
CA SER A 87 9.25 -1.52 11.81
C SER A 87 9.51 0.00 11.88
N GLY A 88 9.12 0.67 12.96
CA GLY A 88 9.27 2.12 13.12
C GLY A 88 8.31 2.95 12.25
N VAL A 89 7.29 2.31 11.65
CA VAL A 89 6.27 3.01 10.87
C VAL A 89 5.33 3.81 11.77
N LEU A 90 5.02 3.25 12.96
CA LEU A 90 4.31 3.91 14.05
C LEU A 90 5.25 4.06 15.27
N ASP A 91 5.22 5.23 15.87
CA ASP A 91 6.07 5.60 17.02
C ASP A 91 5.26 6.02 18.25
N ASN A 92 3.98 6.39 18.08
CA ASN A 92 3.11 6.79 19.18
C ASN A 92 2.63 5.58 20.00
N PRO A 93 3.13 5.36 21.23
CA PRO A 93 2.78 4.19 22.03
C PRO A 93 1.30 4.16 22.43
N SER A 94 0.59 5.30 22.38
CA SER A 94 -0.83 5.33 22.70
C SER A 94 -1.67 4.48 21.75
N LEU A 95 -1.17 4.20 20.53
CA LEU A 95 -1.85 3.41 19.51
C LEU A 95 -1.73 1.89 19.70
N GLN A 96 -0.90 1.41 20.63
CA GLN A 96 -0.67 -0.03 20.82
C GLN A 96 -1.91 -0.78 21.31
N ASN A 97 -2.74 -0.11 22.11
CA ASN A 97 -3.99 -0.64 22.64
C ASN A 97 -5.14 0.30 22.26
N ASP A 98 -6.36 -0.22 22.34
CA ASP A 98 -7.57 0.58 22.19
C ASP A 98 -7.83 1.48 23.42
N PRO A 99 -8.80 2.40 23.36
CA PRO A 99 -9.14 3.29 24.48
C PRO A 99 -9.64 2.59 25.76
N TRP A 100 -9.97 1.30 25.69
CA TRP A 100 -10.35 0.47 26.84
C TRP A 100 -9.18 -0.36 27.37
N GLY A 101 -7.98 -0.20 26.80
CA GLY A 101 -6.75 -0.85 27.24
C GLY A 101 -6.59 -2.28 26.73
N LYS A 102 -7.36 -2.68 25.71
CA LYS A 102 -7.27 -4.00 25.09
C LYS A 102 -6.46 -3.93 23.79
N PRO A 103 -5.80 -5.03 23.36
CA PRO A 103 -5.12 -5.05 22.08
C PRO A 103 -6.14 -4.96 20.94
N TRP A 104 -5.73 -4.33 19.84
CA TRP A 104 -6.49 -4.34 18.59
C TRP A 104 -6.55 -5.75 18.00
N SER A 105 -7.73 -6.17 17.53
CA SER A 105 -7.83 -7.27 16.58
C SER A 105 -7.36 -6.78 15.22
N TYR A 106 -6.58 -7.62 14.55
CA TYR A 106 -6.08 -7.34 13.23
C TYR A 106 -6.10 -8.62 12.39
N GLU A 107 -6.88 -8.57 11.32
CA GLU A 107 -7.11 -9.72 10.45
C GLU A 107 -6.78 -9.33 9.01
N ILE A 108 -6.11 -10.23 8.30
CA ILE A 108 -5.64 -10.00 6.93
C ILE A 108 -6.02 -11.19 6.07
N ILE A 109 -6.49 -10.90 4.85
CA ILE A 109 -6.59 -11.86 3.77
C ILE A 109 -5.94 -11.28 2.52
N SER A 110 -5.55 -12.17 1.61
CA SER A 110 -4.97 -11.79 0.32
C SER A 110 -5.74 -12.49 -0.78
N SER A 111 -5.97 -11.78 -1.87
CA SER A 111 -6.71 -12.30 -3.02
C SER A 111 -6.11 -11.79 -4.32
N ASN A 112 -6.17 -12.62 -5.35
CA ASN A 112 -5.74 -12.23 -6.69
C ASN A 112 -6.92 -11.59 -7.42
N VAL A 113 -6.80 -10.30 -7.69
CA VAL A 113 -7.82 -9.50 -8.35
C VAL A 113 -7.32 -9.10 -9.73
N MET A 114 -8.18 -9.16 -10.74
CA MET A 114 -7.87 -8.62 -12.06
C MET A 114 -8.04 -7.10 -12.04
N LEU A 115 -6.94 -6.37 -12.19
CA LEU A 115 -6.92 -4.92 -12.38
C LEU A 115 -6.53 -4.65 -13.83
N GLU A 116 -7.50 -4.17 -14.62
CA GLU A 116 -7.33 -3.88 -16.06
C GLU A 116 -6.68 -5.01 -16.87
N GLY A 117 -7.10 -6.26 -16.60
CA GLY A 117 -6.58 -7.44 -17.30
C GLY A 117 -5.27 -8.00 -16.75
N THR A 118 -4.66 -7.36 -15.75
CA THR A 118 -3.48 -7.88 -15.05
C THR A 118 -3.89 -8.51 -13.71
N PRO A 119 -3.49 -9.77 -13.41
CA PRO A 119 -3.71 -10.35 -12.10
C PRO A 119 -2.76 -9.70 -11.08
N ILE A 120 -3.31 -9.06 -10.06
CA ILE A 120 -2.55 -8.42 -8.98
C ILE A 120 -3.05 -8.95 -7.64
N THR A 121 -2.13 -9.27 -6.74
CA THR A 121 -2.47 -9.65 -5.37
C THR A 121 -2.85 -8.39 -4.58
N VAL A 122 -4.09 -8.34 -4.12
CA VAL A 122 -4.60 -7.31 -3.23
C VAL A 122 -4.77 -7.90 -1.83
N HIS A 123 -4.31 -7.16 -0.85
CA HIS A 123 -4.54 -7.45 0.57
C HIS A 123 -5.73 -6.65 1.09
N PHE A 124 -6.57 -7.33 1.86
CA PHE A 124 -7.66 -6.74 2.64
C PHE A 124 -7.36 -6.95 4.11
N ALA A 125 -7.60 -5.92 4.92
CA ALA A 125 -7.44 -6.04 6.36
C ALA A 125 -8.53 -5.31 7.12
N ILE A 126 -8.76 -5.79 8.33
CA ILE A 126 -9.66 -5.18 9.32
C ILE A 126 -8.84 -4.93 10.58
N ILE A 127 -8.98 -3.73 11.13
CA ILE A 127 -8.51 -3.41 12.49
C ILE A 127 -9.76 -3.11 13.31
N ALA A 128 -9.91 -3.78 14.46
CA ALA A 128 -11.09 -3.62 15.30
C ALA A 128 -10.77 -3.70 16.80
N SER A 129 -11.58 -3.02 17.59
CA SER A 129 -11.65 -3.15 19.05
C SER A 129 -12.96 -3.83 19.42
N ALA A 130 -12.90 -4.70 20.42
CA ALA A 130 -14.06 -5.39 20.99
C ALA A 130 -14.89 -4.48 21.93
N GLY A 131 -14.66 -3.17 21.86
CA GLY A 131 -15.37 -2.18 22.65
C GLY A 131 -15.14 -2.31 24.15
N LYS A 132 -16.15 -1.85 24.89
CA LYS A 132 -16.13 -1.75 26.35
C LYS A 132 -16.31 -3.10 27.00
N ASP A 133 -17.19 -3.94 26.45
CA ASP A 133 -17.45 -5.27 27.02
C ASP A 133 -16.28 -6.23 26.77
N GLY A 134 -15.46 -5.92 25.75
CA GLY A 134 -14.27 -6.66 25.39
C GLY A 134 -14.56 -8.01 24.74
N VAL A 135 -15.73 -8.15 24.12
CA VAL A 135 -16.23 -9.35 23.43
C VAL A 135 -16.58 -9.01 21.97
N PHE A 136 -15.80 -9.53 21.04
CA PHE A 136 -16.08 -9.34 19.61
C PHE A 136 -17.43 -9.91 19.21
N SER A 137 -18.30 -9.01 18.73
CA SER A 137 -19.62 -9.33 18.16
C SER A 137 -19.60 -9.28 16.62
N SER A 138 -18.62 -8.59 16.05
CA SER A 138 -18.36 -8.52 14.62
C SER A 138 -17.90 -9.86 14.04
N PRO A 139 -18.25 -10.16 12.78
CA PRO A 139 -17.76 -11.35 12.09
C PRO A 139 -16.24 -11.27 11.87
N GLY A 140 -15.59 -12.43 11.83
CA GLY A 140 -14.18 -12.52 11.40
C GLY A 140 -14.03 -12.42 9.89
N LEU A 141 -12.78 -12.39 9.43
CA LEU A 141 -12.36 -12.22 8.05
C LEU A 141 -11.71 -13.49 7.51
N ALA A 142 -12.46 -14.27 6.70
CA ALA A 142 -11.93 -15.47 6.06
C ALA A 142 -11.88 -15.39 4.52
N SER A 143 -12.60 -14.45 3.92
CA SER A 143 -12.72 -14.31 2.47
C SER A 143 -13.04 -12.88 2.03
N ASP A 144 -12.85 -12.61 0.74
CA ASP A 144 -13.21 -11.31 0.12
C ASP A 144 -14.70 -10.98 0.28
N PHE A 145 -15.55 -12.00 0.30
CA PHE A 145 -16.97 -11.86 0.56
C PHE A 145 -17.22 -11.37 1.99
N ASP A 146 -16.52 -11.94 2.98
CA ASP A 146 -16.60 -11.50 4.37
C ASP A 146 -16.13 -10.06 4.50
N TYR A 147 -15.02 -9.69 3.85
CA TYR A 147 -14.52 -8.31 3.84
C TYR A 147 -15.56 -7.31 3.31
N ALA A 148 -16.20 -7.66 2.18
CA ALA A 148 -17.20 -6.81 1.55
C ALA A 148 -18.40 -6.56 2.49
N GLN A 149 -18.84 -7.60 3.20
CA GLN A 149 -20.00 -7.55 4.11
C GLN A 149 -19.64 -7.18 5.56
N TRP A 150 -18.36 -7.03 5.88
CA TRP A 150 -17.94 -6.78 7.25
C TRP A 150 -18.41 -5.41 7.73
N GLU A 151 -19.02 -5.41 8.90
CA GLU A 151 -19.54 -4.26 9.63
C GLU A 151 -19.34 -4.48 11.14
N THR A 152 -19.22 -3.37 11.87
CA THR A 152 -19.16 -3.36 13.34
C THR A 152 -20.50 -3.80 13.94
N ARG A 153 -20.49 -4.62 14.99
CA ARG A 153 -21.70 -5.07 15.71
C ARG A 153 -21.54 -4.84 17.22
N GLY A 154 -22.67 -4.66 17.92
CA GLY A 154 -22.62 -4.41 19.36
C GLY A 154 -21.97 -3.05 19.66
N ASP A 155 -21.00 -3.05 20.57
CA ASP A 155 -20.14 -1.91 20.88
C ASP A 155 -18.75 -1.99 20.24
N ASP A 156 -18.53 -2.92 19.30
CA ASP A 156 -17.30 -3.00 18.52
C ASP A 156 -17.10 -1.72 17.68
N VAL A 157 -15.84 -1.35 17.50
CA VAL A 157 -15.42 -0.25 16.61
C VAL A 157 -14.29 -0.76 15.73
N GLY A 158 -14.32 -0.48 14.44
CA GLY A 158 -13.26 -0.93 13.55
C GLY A 158 -13.32 -0.31 12.17
N ILE A 159 -12.27 -0.57 11.39
CA ILE A 159 -12.06 0.01 10.06
C ILE A 159 -11.63 -1.06 9.08
N LYS A 160 -12.13 -0.93 7.85
CA LYS A 160 -11.72 -1.73 6.69
C LYS A 160 -10.65 -1.00 5.90
N LEU A 161 -9.63 -1.72 5.45
CA LEU A 161 -8.64 -1.19 4.52
C LEU A 161 -8.28 -2.21 3.44
N SER A 162 -7.93 -1.69 2.27
CA SER A 162 -7.47 -2.46 1.13
C SER A 162 -6.25 -1.80 0.52
N THR A 163 -5.37 -2.62 -0.04
CA THR A 163 -4.22 -2.17 -0.84
C THR A 163 -4.59 -1.91 -2.30
N ARG A 164 -5.85 -2.14 -2.70
CA ARG A 164 -6.31 -2.02 -4.10
C ARG A 164 -5.93 -0.69 -4.75
N ASP A 165 -6.15 0.44 -4.07
CA ASP A 165 -5.87 1.76 -4.64
C ASP A 165 -4.36 1.99 -4.80
N ILE A 166 -3.55 1.44 -3.89
CA ILE A 166 -2.08 1.47 -3.99
C ILE A 166 -1.63 0.61 -5.17
N GLU A 167 -2.18 -0.58 -5.34
CA GLU A 167 -1.87 -1.48 -6.45
C GLU A 167 -2.30 -0.90 -7.81
N MET A 168 -3.43 -0.20 -7.85
CA MET A 168 -3.87 0.54 -9.04
C MET A 168 -2.88 1.65 -9.40
N ALA A 169 -2.49 2.48 -8.43
CA ALA A 169 -1.50 3.54 -8.65
C ALA A 169 -0.13 2.97 -9.09
N ARG A 170 0.32 1.86 -8.49
CA ARG A 170 1.54 1.14 -8.91
C ARG A 170 1.45 0.64 -10.34
N LYS A 171 0.29 0.12 -10.76
CA LYS A 171 0.06 -0.33 -12.13
C LYS A 171 0.10 0.83 -13.12
N GLU A 172 -0.61 1.92 -12.84
CA GLU A 172 -0.59 3.12 -13.69
C GLU A 172 0.84 3.65 -13.85
N GLU A 173 1.60 3.69 -12.76
CA GLU A 173 3.00 4.10 -12.78
C GLU A 173 3.87 3.11 -13.58
N PHE A 174 3.67 1.81 -13.43
CA PHE A 174 4.36 0.78 -14.21
C PHE A 174 4.11 0.92 -15.72
N ASP A 175 2.85 1.07 -16.13
CA ASP A 175 2.48 1.20 -17.54
C ASP A 175 3.05 2.51 -18.14
N ALA A 176 3.02 3.60 -17.38
CA ALA A 176 3.60 4.88 -17.79
C ALA A 176 5.13 4.81 -17.93
N ARG A 177 5.82 4.18 -16.96
CA ARG A 177 7.27 3.96 -17.01
C ARG A 177 7.66 3.07 -18.18
N GLY A 178 6.97 1.94 -18.37
CA GLY A 178 7.22 1.01 -19.46
C GLY A 178 7.09 1.67 -20.84
N SER A 179 6.01 2.42 -21.05
CA SER A 179 5.78 3.15 -22.30
C SER A 179 6.90 4.17 -22.57
N LEU A 180 7.29 4.94 -21.54
CA LEU A 180 8.35 5.93 -21.67
C LEU A 180 9.72 5.30 -21.98
N ILE A 181 10.04 4.14 -21.40
CA ILE A 181 11.27 3.40 -21.70
C ILE A 181 11.28 2.96 -23.17
N ILE A 182 10.16 2.43 -23.66
CA ILE A 182 10.02 2.01 -25.07
C ILE A 182 10.19 3.21 -26.01
N ASP A 183 9.48 4.32 -25.76
CA ASP A 183 9.59 5.54 -26.57
C ASP A 183 11.04 6.06 -26.64
N LYS A 184 11.77 6.01 -25.52
CA LYS A 184 13.18 6.43 -25.47
C LYS A 184 14.12 5.45 -26.16
N LEU A 185 13.83 4.15 -26.09
CA LEU A 185 14.58 3.13 -26.82
C LEU A 185 14.48 3.33 -28.32
N GLU A 186 13.25 3.54 -28.83
CA GLU A 186 13.01 3.85 -30.24
C GLU A 186 13.70 5.15 -30.66
N ALA A 187 13.65 6.19 -29.82
CA ALA A 187 14.34 7.45 -30.11
C ALA A 187 15.87 7.29 -30.18
N VAL A 188 16.47 6.46 -29.33
CA VAL A 188 17.92 6.17 -29.34
C VAL A 188 18.31 5.36 -30.57
N GLU A 189 17.52 4.34 -30.92
CA GLU A 189 17.70 3.53 -32.13
C GLU A 189 17.73 4.44 -33.37
N SER A 190 16.71 5.30 -33.51
CA SER A 190 16.59 6.19 -34.66
C SER A 190 17.67 7.27 -34.69
N ALA A 191 18.05 7.81 -33.53
CA ALA A 191 19.15 8.78 -33.44
C ALA A 191 20.50 8.16 -33.84
N ALA A 192 20.78 6.93 -33.39
CA ALA A 192 22.00 6.21 -33.72
C ALA A 192 22.05 5.83 -35.21
N TYR A 193 20.92 5.45 -35.80
CA TYR A 193 20.80 5.25 -37.25
C TYR A 193 21.15 6.51 -38.04
N VAL A 194 20.58 7.66 -37.66
CA VAL A 194 20.85 8.95 -38.31
C VAL A 194 22.31 9.37 -38.13
N GLU A 195 22.89 9.13 -36.95
CA GLU A 195 24.32 9.38 -36.70
C GLU A 195 25.20 8.55 -37.65
N ALA A 196 24.94 7.24 -37.76
CA ALA A 196 25.68 6.36 -38.65
C ALA A 196 25.52 6.74 -40.12
N GLN A 197 24.30 7.09 -40.55
CA GLN A 197 24.03 7.58 -41.90
C GLN A 197 24.84 8.84 -42.20
N ASN A 198 24.79 9.84 -41.32
CA ASN A 198 25.51 11.10 -41.50
C ASN A 198 27.03 10.89 -41.56
N ALA A 199 27.56 9.96 -40.76
CA ALA A 199 28.98 9.61 -40.80
C ALA A 199 29.40 8.99 -42.15
N CYS A 200 28.54 8.16 -42.74
CA CYS A 200 28.81 7.53 -44.04
C CYS A 200 28.56 8.44 -45.26
N GLU A 201 27.76 9.50 -45.11
CA GLU A 201 27.51 10.49 -46.17
C GLU A 201 28.56 11.64 -46.19
N GLY A 202 29.50 11.67 -45.25
CA GLY A 202 30.53 12.70 -45.15
C GLY A 202 31.63 12.62 -46.22
N ASP A 203 32.43 13.69 -46.34
CA ASP A 203 33.52 13.81 -47.33
C ASP A 203 34.65 12.77 -47.17
N ALA A 204 34.74 12.13 -46.00
CA ALA A 204 35.70 11.07 -45.69
C ALA A 204 35.01 9.99 -44.83
N PRO A 205 34.24 9.07 -45.44
CA PRO A 205 33.47 8.10 -44.69
C PRO A 205 34.38 7.13 -43.93
N PRO A 206 33.99 6.71 -42.72
CA PRO A 206 34.70 5.66 -41.99
C PRO A 206 34.73 4.34 -42.76
N SER A 207 35.78 3.53 -42.53
CA SER A 207 35.98 2.25 -43.23
C SER A 207 34.87 1.22 -42.98
N TRP A 208 34.09 1.37 -41.92
CA TRP A 208 32.97 0.48 -41.59
C TRP A 208 31.71 0.78 -42.41
N CYS A 209 31.68 1.85 -43.22
CA CYS A 209 30.55 2.20 -44.08
C CYS A 209 30.43 1.34 -45.34
N GLU A 210 31.48 0.61 -45.73
CA GLU A 210 31.58 -0.06 -47.04
C GLU A 210 31.13 -1.53 -46.99
N ASP A 211 30.11 -1.87 -47.78
CA ASP A 211 29.82 -3.20 -48.33
C ASP A 211 29.77 -3.12 -49.87
N GLU A 212 29.45 -4.22 -50.58
CA GLU A 212 29.40 -4.24 -52.07
C GLU A 212 28.42 -3.20 -52.66
N GLU A 213 27.45 -2.69 -51.86
CA GLU A 213 26.48 -1.65 -52.22
C GLU A 213 26.74 -0.30 -51.53
N SER A 214 27.88 -0.15 -50.85
CA SER A 214 28.33 1.06 -50.14
C SER A 214 27.47 1.52 -48.95
N LYS A 215 26.70 0.63 -48.28
CA LYS A 215 25.82 0.99 -47.14
C LYS A 215 25.73 -0.07 -46.02
N ASN A 216 26.88 -0.47 -45.48
CA ASN A 216 26.94 -1.42 -44.37
C ASN A 216 26.20 -0.93 -43.10
N TYR A 217 26.05 0.39 -42.92
CA TYR A 217 25.31 0.96 -41.80
C TYR A 217 23.83 0.53 -41.76
N THR A 218 23.24 0.14 -42.89
CA THR A 218 21.84 -0.33 -42.90
C THR A 218 21.66 -1.72 -42.26
N GLN A 219 22.75 -2.45 -41.99
CA GLN A 219 22.74 -3.80 -41.46
C GLN A 219 22.96 -3.87 -39.93
N PHE A 220 23.24 -2.74 -39.28
CA PHE A 220 23.54 -2.72 -37.84
C PHE A 220 22.28 -2.80 -36.99
N ASN A 221 22.42 -3.41 -35.81
CA ASN A 221 21.48 -3.24 -34.71
C ASN A 221 21.84 -1.97 -33.95
N TYR A 222 20.93 -1.01 -33.93
CA TYR A 222 21.11 0.31 -33.30
C TYR A 222 20.68 0.34 -31.83
N TYR A 223 20.04 -0.73 -31.35
CA TYR A 223 19.81 -0.91 -29.93
C TYR A 223 21.13 -1.19 -29.18
N PRO A 224 21.32 -0.67 -27.95
CA PRO A 224 22.47 -1.04 -27.12
C PRO A 224 22.55 -2.55 -26.92
N LYS A 225 23.74 -3.15 -26.99
CA LYS A 225 23.87 -4.61 -26.82
C LYS A 225 23.54 -5.02 -25.39
N SER A 226 22.71 -6.04 -25.23
CA SER A 226 22.42 -6.69 -23.95
C SER A 226 23.19 -8.00 -23.79
N SER A 227 23.54 -8.35 -22.56
CA SER A 227 24.11 -9.65 -22.18
C SER A 227 23.15 -10.83 -22.42
N MET A 228 21.84 -10.54 -22.54
CA MET A 228 20.80 -11.54 -22.88
C MET A 228 20.85 -11.95 -24.35
N ASP A 229 21.51 -11.16 -25.18
CA ASP A 229 21.50 -11.32 -26.62
C ASP A 229 22.70 -12.15 -27.06
N THR A 230 22.44 -13.43 -27.33
CA THR A 230 23.46 -14.39 -27.73
C THR A 230 23.46 -14.67 -29.23
N ALA A 231 22.73 -13.89 -30.04
CA ALA A 231 22.67 -14.08 -31.47
C ALA A 231 24.06 -13.86 -32.09
N GLU A 232 24.61 -14.88 -32.75
CA GLU A 232 25.88 -14.77 -33.47
C GLU A 232 25.67 -14.04 -34.80
N GLY A 233 26.67 -13.27 -35.24
CA GLY A 233 26.66 -12.58 -36.53
C GLY A 233 25.90 -11.24 -36.57
N VAL A 234 25.31 -10.79 -35.46
CA VAL A 234 24.72 -9.45 -35.35
C VAL A 234 25.81 -8.42 -35.02
N ILE A 235 25.82 -7.30 -35.75
CA ILE A 235 26.71 -6.17 -35.51
C ILE A 235 25.93 -5.08 -34.80
N TYR A 236 26.34 -4.72 -33.58
CA TYR A 236 25.74 -3.67 -32.77
C TYR A 236 26.51 -2.38 -32.98
N TYR A 237 25.82 -1.32 -33.40
CA TYR A 237 26.48 -0.03 -33.64
C TYR A 237 27.18 0.50 -32.39
N ALA A 238 26.50 0.48 -31.24
CA ALA A 238 27.06 0.96 -29.98
C ALA A 238 28.29 0.16 -29.52
N THR A 239 28.27 -1.17 -29.65
CA THR A 239 29.32 -2.03 -29.11
C THR A 239 30.45 -2.25 -30.10
N ASP A 240 30.14 -2.64 -31.33
CA ASP A 240 31.14 -3.07 -32.30
C ASP A 240 31.75 -1.89 -33.06
N ILE A 241 31.00 -0.79 -33.23
CA ILE A 241 31.49 0.42 -33.94
C ILE A 241 31.99 1.48 -32.96
N LEU A 242 31.21 1.79 -31.91
CA LEU A 242 31.57 2.83 -30.92
C LEU A 242 32.36 2.28 -29.72
N GLY A 243 32.54 0.96 -29.60
CA GLY A 243 33.33 0.35 -28.53
C GLY A 243 32.69 0.40 -27.13
N LYS A 244 31.37 0.57 -27.04
CA LYS A 244 30.65 0.56 -25.74
C LYS A 244 30.50 -0.86 -25.21
N ALA A 245 30.70 -1.02 -23.90
CA ALA A 245 30.48 -2.31 -23.25
C ALA A 245 29.00 -2.76 -23.38
N PRO A 246 28.73 -4.07 -23.53
CA PRO A 246 27.37 -4.60 -23.43
C PRO A 246 26.79 -4.35 -22.04
N LEU A 247 25.47 -4.14 -21.97
CA LEU A 247 24.72 -3.97 -20.73
C LEU A 247 24.41 -5.33 -20.10
N THR A 248 24.62 -5.48 -18.80
CA THR A 248 24.22 -6.68 -18.06
C THR A 248 22.74 -6.60 -17.69
N SER A 249 21.87 -7.26 -18.46
CA SER A 249 20.43 -7.27 -18.19
C SER A 249 20.12 -7.84 -16.80
N GLY A 250 19.21 -7.19 -16.08
CA GLY A 250 18.81 -7.60 -14.73
C GLY A 250 19.79 -7.21 -13.63
N ASP A 251 20.96 -6.64 -13.97
CA ASP A 251 21.82 -6.01 -12.97
C ASP A 251 21.30 -4.60 -12.61
N PRO A 252 21.00 -4.31 -11.33
CA PRO A 252 20.44 -3.01 -10.95
C PRO A 252 21.32 -1.80 -11.31
N THR A 253 22.64 -1.96 -11.31
CA THR A 253 23.59 -0.88 -11.60
C THR A 253 23.62 -0.60 -13.08
N ASP A 254 23.78 -1.65 -13.91
CA ASP A 254 23.81 -1.50 -15.36
C ASP A 254 22.46 -1.01 -15.90
N MET A 255 21.34 -1.44 -15.33
CA MET A 255 20.01 -0.96 -15.74
C MET A 255 19.75 0.50 -15.33
N ALA A 256 20.29 0.94 -14.20
CA ALA A 256 20.25 2.35 -13.79
C ALA A 256 21.11 3.23 -14.72
N GLU A 257 22.28 2.73 -15.14
CA GLU A 257 23.12 3.40 -16.13
C GLU A 257 22.42 3.45 -17.50
N PHE A 258 21.87 2.32 -17.96
CA PHE A 258 21.10 2.22 -19.20
C PHE A 258 19.99 3.27 -19.26
N LEU A 259 19.18 3.40 -18.21
CA LEU A 259 18.14 4.42 -18.17
C LEU A 259 18.70 5.84 -18.18
N SER A 260 19.83 6.07 -17.53
CA SER A 260 20.52 7.36 -17.60
C SER A 260 20.96 7.67 -19.04
N GLN A 261 21.45 6.66 -19.79
CA GLN A 261 21.81 6.79 -21.20
C GLN A 261 20.57 7.09 -22.09
N LEU A 262 19.40 6.57 -21.73
CA LEU A 262 18.12 6.90 -22.37
C LEU A 262 17.57 8.29 -21.97
N GLY A 263 18.24 9.01 -21.06
CA GLY A 263 17.79 10.28 -20.52
C GLY A 263 16.61 10.15 -19.55
N LEU A 264 16.49 9.00 -18.89
CA LEU A 264 15.46 8.67 -17.91
C LEU A 264 16.02 8.61 -16.48
N PRO A 265 15.17 8.76 -15.45
CA PRO A 265 15.60 8.61 -14.06
C PRO A 265 16.20 7.21 -13.81
N PRO A 266 17.37 7.10 -13.16
CA PRO A 266 17.98 5.80 -12.85
C PRO A 266 17.06 4.91 -11.98
N ALA A 267 16.21 5.52 -11.17
CA ALA A 267 15.24 4.83 -10.32
C ALA A 267 14.19 4.02 -11.10
N TYR A 268 14.04 4.25 -12.42
CA TYR A 268 13.14 3.45 -13.26
C TYR A 268 13.73 2.06 -13.57
N ALA A 269 14.97 1.78 -13.13
CA ALA A 269 15.58 0.46 -13.24
C ALA A 269 14.85 -0.57 -12.38
N GLN A 270 14.04 -0.09 -11.44
CA GLN A 270 13.13 -0.89 -10.66
C GLN A 270 11.70 -0.41 -10.89
N ASP A 271 10.78 -1.34 -10.92
CA ASP A 271 9.36 -1.02 -10.97
C ASP A 271 8.78 -0.71 -9.58
N PRO A 272 7.51 -0.28 -9.49
CA PRO A 272 6.88 0.03 -8.20
C PRO A 272 6.74 -1.16 -7.23
N TRP A 273 6.99 -2.39 -7.69
CA TRP A 273 7.00 -3.62 -6.88
C TRP A 273 8.42 -4.06 -6.48
N GLY A 274 9.45 -3.31 -6.87
CA GLY A 274 10.86 -3.59 -6.58
C GLY A 274 11.52 -4.64 -7.48
N ARG A 275 10.88 -5.00 -8.60
CA ARG A 275 11.46 -5.88 -9.63
C ARG A 275 12.43 -5.06 -10.49
N VAL A 276 13.50 -5.70 -10.95
CA VAL A 276 14.55 -5.05 -11.76
C VAL A 276 14.20 -5.15 -13.25
N LEU A 277 14.53 -4.10 -14.00
CA LEU A 277 14.41 -4.06 -15.45
C LEU A 277 15.28 -5.14 -16.09
N MET A 278 14.70 -5.85 -17.03
CA MET A 278 15.33 -6.81 -17.91
C MET A 278 15.24 -6.25 -19.32
N TYR A 279 16.32 -6.38 -20.09
CA TYR A 279 16.44 -5.80 -21.41
C TYR A 279 17.04 -6.80 -22.39
N GLN A 280 16.40 -6.99 -23.54
CA GLN A 280 16.89 -7.82 -24.63
C GLN A 280 16.97 -6.98 -25.90
N SER A 281 18.17 -6.87 -26.46
CA SER A 281 18.47 -6.01 -27.61
C SER A 281 18.08 -6.59 -28.98
N ASN A 282 17.71 -7.87 -29.00
CA ASN A 282 17.23 -8.60 -30.19
C ASN A 282 16.18 -9.64 -29.76
N ALA A 283 14.96 -9.18 -29.53
CA ALA A 283 13.85 -10.01 -29.06
C ALA A 283 13.47 -11.13 -30.04
N THR A 284 13.77 -10.97 -31.33
CA THR A 284 13.45 -11.93 -32.38
C THR A 284 14.64 -12.81 -32.79
N ALA A 285 15.79 -12.67 -32.11
CA ALA A 285 17.02 -13.42 -32.39
C ALA A 285 17.44 -13.41 -33.88
N ARG A 286 17.14 -12.31 -34.60
CA ARG A 286 17.45 -12.18 -36.01
C ARG A 286 18.92 -11.87 -36.22
N THR A 287 19.48 -12.31 -37.34
CA THR A 287 20.83 -11.93 -37.77
C THR A 287 20.84 -10.76 -38.75
N ASP A 288 19.66 -10.39 -39.27
CA ASP A 288 19.43 -9.33 -40.24
C ASP A 288 18.32 -8.36 -39.78
N PRO A 289 18.36 -7.08 -40.20
CA PRO A 289 17.28 -6.14 -39.95
C PRO A 289 15.91 -6.60 -40.51
N PRO A 290 14.78 -6.09 -39.99
CA PRO A 290 14.67 -5.20 -38.84
C PRO A 290 14.88 -5.92 -37.50
N PHE A 291 15.64 -5.28 -36.62
CA PHE A 291 15.82 -5.73 -35.24
C PHE A 291 14.72 -5.18 -34.34
N SER A 292 14.47 -5.87 -33.23
CA SER A 292 13.52 -5.45 -32.21
C SER A 292 14.13 -5.63 -30.83
N ALA A 293 13.84 -4.70 -29.92
CA ALA A 293 14.20 -4.83 -28.52
C ALA A 293 12.96 -5.15 -27.67
N SER A 294 13.16 -5.75 -26.51
CA SER A 294 12.12 -5.99 -25.53
C SER A 294 12.60 -5.64 -24.13
N ILE A 295 11.65 -5.27 -23.29
CA ILE A 295 11.86 -5.02 -21.87
C ILE A 295 10.84 -5.81 -21.05
N CYS A 296 11.22 -6.21 -19.85
CA CYS A 296 10.30 -6.70 -18.84
C CYS A 296 10.86 -6.41 -17.44
N PHE A 297 10.09 -6.63 -16.38
CA PHE A 297 10.55 -6.47 -15.01
C PHE A 297 10.46 -7.80 -14.27
N SER A 298 11.55 -8.21 -13.64
CA SER A 298 11.68 -9.51 -12.99
C SER A 298 12.35 -9.40 -11.62
N ARG A 299 12.23 -10.45 -10.80
CA ARG A 299 13.10 -10.56 -9.63
C ARG A 299 14.52 -10.84 -10.11
N PHE A 300 15.51 -10.38 -9.34
CA PHE A 300 16.91 -10.61 -9.68
C PHE A 300 17.20 -12.10 -9.87
N GLY A 301 17.71 -12.48 -11.05
CA GLY A 301 18.00 -13.88 -11.42
C GLY A 301 16.83 -14.67 -12.02
N GLU A 302 15.64 -14.08 -12.16
CA GLU A 302 14.51 -14.66 -12.90
C GLU A 302 14.47 -14.08 -14.33
N ASP A 303 14.42 -14.93 -15.35
CA ASP A 303 14.21 -14.50 -16.73
C ASP A 303 12.71 -14.32 -17.01
N CYS A 304 12.32 -13.14 -17.49
CA CYS A 304 10.94 -12.81 -17.86
C CYS A 304 10.70 -12.77 -19.38
N PHE A 305 11.71 -13.08 -20.18
CA PHE A 305 11.56 -13.21 -21.62
C PHE A 305 11.10 -14.63 -21.97
N ALA A 306 10.02 -14.74 -22.75
CA ALA A 306 9.65 -16.02 -23.35
C ALA A 306 10.64 -16.33 -24.49
N PRO A 307 11.11 -17.59 -24.63
CA PRO A 307 11.92 -17.95 -25.78
C PRO A 307 11.13 -17.72 -27.07
N ALA A 308 11.70 -16.95 -28.00
CA ALA A 308 11.17 -16.82 -29.35
C ALA A 308 11.27 -18.20 -30.04
N TYR A 309 10.12 -18.81 -30.35
CA TYR A 309 10.04 -20.06 -31.12
C TYR A 309 9.89 -19.77 -32.62
#